data_AF-A0A1S8C8T8-F1
#
_entry.id   AF-A0A1S8C8T8-F1
#
_cell.length_a   1.000
_cell.length_b   1.000
_cell.length_c   1.000
_cell.angle_alpha   90.00
_cell.angle_beta   90.00
_cell.angle_gamma   90.00
#
_symmetry.space_group_name_H-M   'P 1'
#
loop_
_entity.id
_entity.type
_entity.pdbx_description
1 polymer ?
#
loop_
_entity_poly.entity_id
_entity_poly.type
_entity_poly.pdbx_seq_one_letter_code
_entity_poly.pdbx_strand_id
1 'polypeptide(L)' 'MPETPTDDLTLGDDLRAFIDASPSPGHAVAEMSRRLVAAGFTELAETDSWALARAGPVVVGGRRRV' A
#
# COMPACT_ATOMS: atom_id res chain seq x y z
N MET A 1 9.41 -13.92 16.95
CA MET A 1 8.02 -14.06 16.44
C MET A 1 7.41 -12.68 16.54
N PRO A 2 6.87 -12.07 15.47
CA PRO A 2 6.20 -10.79 15.64
C PRO A 2 4.98 -11.02 16.55
N GLU A 3 4.92 -10.26 17.62
CA GLU A 3 3.78 -10.15 18.52
C GLU A 3 2.48 -9.93 17.73
N THR A 4 1.49 -10.78 17.96
CA THR A 4 0.14 -10.60 17.39
C THR A 4 -0.48 -9.36 18.05
N PRO A 5 -0.92 -8.35 17.27
CA PRO A 5 -1.60 -7.20 17.85
C PRO A 5 -2.82 -7.70 18.62
N THR A 6 -2.90 -7.34 19.91
CA THR A 6 -3.77 -7.99 20.92
C THR A 6 -5.26 -7.64 20.76
N ASP A 7 -5.66 -6.92 19.71
CA ASP A 7 -7.03 -6.46 19.49
C ASP A 7 -7.54 -6.86 18.10
N ASP A 8 -7.98 -8.12 17.99
CA ASP A 8 -8.50 -8.71 16.75
C ASP A 8 -9.65 -7.90 16.11
N LEU A 9 -10.44 -7.19 16.92
CA LEU A 9 -11.54 -6.36 16.42
C LEU A 9 -11.00 -5.13 15.66
N THR A 10 -9.92 -4.51 16.16
CA THR A 10 -9.29 -3.38 15.47
C THR A 10 -8.70 -3.77 14.11
N LEU A 11 -8.15 -4.98 14.00
CA LEU A 11 -7.66 -5.50 12.73
C LEU A 11 -8.81 -5.74 11.74
N GLY A 12 -9.94 -6.28 12.23
CA GLY A 12 -11.14 -6.46 11.43
C GLY A 12 -11.74 -5.15 10.92
N ASP A 13 -11.78 -4.12 11.77
CA ASP A 13 -12.29 -2.80 11.41
C ASP A 13 -11.40 -2.09 10.37
N ASP A 14 -10.08 -2.19 10.48
CA ASP A 14 -9.16 -1.65 9.47
C ASP A 14 -9.31 -2.37 8.12
N LEU A 15 -9.42 -3.70 8.14
CA LEU A 15 -9.67 -4.49 6.94
C LEU A 15 -11.01 -4.11 6.29
N ARG A 16 -12.06 -3.93 7.09
CA ARG A 16 -13.37 -3.49 6.59
C ARG A 16 -13.27 -2.12 5.92
N ALA A 17 -12.61 -1.17 6.58
CA ALA A 17 -12.40 0.16 6.01
C ALA A 17 -11.60 0.13 4.70
N PHE A 18 -10.62 -0.78 4.57
CA PHE A 18 -9.90 -1.01 3.33
C PHE A 18 -10.81 -1.51 2.21
N ILE A 19 -11.65 -2.50 2.50
CA ILE A 19 -12.57 -3.09 1.52
C ILE A 19 -13.64 -2.09 1.09
N ASP A 20 -14.23 -1.34 2.02
CA ASP A 20 -15.24 -0.32 1.75
C ASP A 20 -14.69 0.80 0.82
N ALA A 21 -13.40 1.11 0.93
CA ALA A 21 -12.70 2.06 0.05
C ALA A 21 -12.30 1.48 -1.32
N SER A 22 -12.45 0.17 -1.54
CA SER A 22 -11.87 -0.57 -2.67
C SER A 22 -12.91 -1.29 -3.55
N PRO A 23 -13.86 -0.59 -4.20
CA PRO A 23 -14.95 -1.21 -4.97
C PRO A 23 -14.52 -1.94 -6.25
N SER A 24 -13.25 -1.80 -6.67
CA SER A 24 -12.68 -2.58 -7.77
C SER A 24 -11.18 -2.82 -7.54
N PRO A 25 -10.54 -3.75 -8.29
CA PRO A 25 -9.11 -4.00 -8.16
C PRO A 25 -8.25 -2.74 -8.35
N GLY A 26 -8.66 -1.82 -9.24
CA GLY A 26 -7.97 -0.54 -9.43
C GLY A 26 -8.06 0.37 -8.20
N HIS A 27 -9.22 0.41 -7.53
CA HIS A 27 -9.37 1.17 -6.28
C HIS A 27 -8.57 0.55 -5.14
N ALA A 28 -8.48 -0.79 -5.08
CA ALA A 28 -7.66 -1.48 -4.09
C ALA A 28 -6.18 -1.08 -4.21
N VAL A 29 -5.64 -1.05 -5.44
CA VAL A 29 -4.26 -0.59 -5.68
C VAL A 29 -4.08 0.88 -5.28
N ALA A 30 -5.04 1.75 -5.63
CA ALA A 30 -4.98 3.15 -5.24
C ALA A 30 -5.01 3.36 -3.71
N GLU A 31 -5.85 2.60 -3.00
CA GLU A 31 -5.94 2.65 -1.53
C GLU A 31 -4.68 2.08 -0.86
N MET A 32 -4.11 0.99 -1.40
CA MET A 32 -2.81 0.47 -0.93
C MET A 32 -1.71 1.51 -1.10
N SER A 33 -1.58 2.12 -2.28
CA SER A 33 -0.58 3.16 -2.53
C SER A 33 -0.74 4.34 -1.57
N ARG A 34 -1.99 4.80 -1.33
CA ARG A 34 -2.28 5.87 -0.37
C ARG A 34 -1.80 5.52 1.04
N ARG A 35 -2.11 4.31 1.53
CA ARG A 35 -1.71 3.85 2.87
C ARG A 35 -0.18 3.71 2.99
N LEU A 36 0.48 3.21 1.95
CA LEU A 36 1.93 3.04 1.96
C LEU A 36 2.67 4.39 1.92
N VAL A 37 2.20 5.35 1.11
CA VAL A 37 2.74 6.72 1.13
C VAL A 37 2.55 7.36 2.51
N ALA A 38 1.39 7.19 3.14
CA ALA A 38 1.16 7.68 4.51
C ALA A 38 2.08 7.02 5.55
N ALA A 39 2.51 5.77 5.30
CA ALA A 39 3.49 5.06 6.13
C ALA A 39 4.96 5.43 5.82
N GLY A 40 5.20 6.39 4.91
CA GLY A 40 6.53 6.88 4.56
C GLY A 40 7.23 6.13 3.43
N PHE A 41 6.51 5.32 2.65
CA PHE A 41 7.06 4.71 1.45
C PHE A 41 7.11 5.71 0.31
N THR A 42 8.11 5.56 -0.57
CA THR A 42 8.22 6.37 -1.79
C THR A 42 7.62 5.61 -2.98
N GLU A 43 6.76 6.29 -3.75
CA GLU A 43 6.25 5.77 -5.02
C GLU A 43 7.36 5.77 -6.08
N LEU A 44 7.54 4.64 -6.76
CA LEU A 44 8.47 4.47 -7.88
C LEU A 44 7.68 4.25 -9.16
N ALA A 45 8.10 4.90 -10.25
CA ALA A 45 7.56 4.61 -11.56
C ALA A 45 8.12 3.27 -12.07
N GLU A 46 7.28 2.44 -12.68
CA GLU A 46 7.69 1.13 -13.24
C GLU A 46 8.83 1.26 -14.25
N THR A 47 8.91 2.39 -14.95
CA THR A 47 9.92 2.68 -15.96
C THR A 47 11.24 3.18 -15.39
N ASP A 48 11.28 3.52 -14.11
CA ASP A 48 12.51 3.98 -13.47
C ASP A 48 13.47 2.82 -13.29
N SER A 49 14.75 3.04 -13.61
CA SER A 49 15.79 2.10 -13.22
C SER A 49 15.79 1.98 -11.71
N TRP A 50 15.66 0.75 -11.19
CA TRP A 50 15.67 0.47 -9.75
C TRP A 50 17.07 0.74 -9.16
N ALA A 51 17.40 2.00 -8.97
CA ALA A 51 18.49 2.43 -8.11
C ALA A 51 17.93 2.42 -6.69
N LEU A 52 17.83 1.22 -6.09
CA LEU A 52 17.51 1.05 -4.68
C LEU A 52 18.64 1.72 -3.87
N ALA A 53 18.52 3.03 -3.66
CA ALA A 53 19.36 3.75 -2.72
C ALA A 53 19.20 3.04 -1.37
N ARG A 54 20.32 2.66 -0.75
CA ARG A 54 20.37 1.83 0.45
C ARG A 54 19.26 2.23 1.46
N ALA A 55 18.35 1.28 1.67
CA ALA A 55 17.48 1.06 2.82
C ALA A 55 16.31 2.04 3.06
N GLY A 56 15.29 2.00 2.20
CA GLY A 56 13.95 2.49 2.51
C GLY A 56 12.89 1.65 1.77
N PRO A 57 11.67 1.50 2.32
CA PRO A 57 10.66 0.68 1.68
C PRO A 57 9.97 1.46 0.54
N VAL A 58 9.70 0.79 -0.59
CA VAL A 58 9.25 1.40 -1.86
C VAL A 58 8.01 0.71 -2.41
N VAL A 59 7.15 1.47 -3.10
CA VAL A 59 5.93 0.98 -3.76
C VAL A 59 5.97 1.33 -5.24
N VAL A 60 5.64 0.36 -6.09
CA VAL A 60 5.62 0.54 -7.55
C VAL A 60 4.16 0.66 -8.02
N GLY A 61 3.83 1.73 -8.74
CA GLY A 61 2.48 2.00 -9.24
C GLY A 61 2.44 2.26 -10.76
N GLY A 62 1.70 1.44 -11.50
CA GLY A 62 1.47 1.62 -12.94
C GLY A 62 0.18 2.40 -13.24
N ARG A 63 0.29 3.65 -13.71
CA ARG A 63 -0.85 4.36 -14.32
C ARG A 63 -0.97 3.94 -15.78
N ARG A 64 -1.93 3.05 -16.08
CA ARG A 64 -2.28 2.71 -17.47
C ARG A 64 -2.87 3.97 -18.12
N ARG A 65 -2.13 4.61 -19.03
CA ARG A 65 -2.71 5.58 -19.95
C ARG A 65 -3.62 4.79 -20.91
N VAL A 66 -4.89 5.15 -20.94
CA VAL A 66 -5.82 4.78 -22.01
C VAL A 66 -5.95 5.98 -22.92
#